data_AF-A0A3D3CK69-F1
#
_entry.id   AF-A0A3D3CK69-F1
#
_cell.length_a   1.000
_cell.length_b   1.000
_cell.length_c   1.000
_cell.angle_alpha   90.00
_cell.angle_beta   90.00
_cell.angle_gamma   90.00
#
_symmetry.space_group_name_H-M   'P 1'
#
loop_
_entity.id
_entity.type
_entity.pdbx_description
1 polymer ?
#
loop_
_entity_poly.entity_id
_entity_poly.type
_entity_poly.pdbx_seq_one_letter_code
_entity_poly.pdbx_strand_id
1 'polypeptide(L)'
;AVENAVRFFKEADVDAIKLEGGVRVESRIKAMADAGMLVCGHIGLTPQSSGPLGGFKAQGLDPDSARYVIEDALAVERAGAYALLVEAVPPELTQFLAKKLSIPVYSIGAGGPCDGQLLI
;
A
#
# COMPACT_ATOMS: atom_id res chain seq x y z
N ALA A 1 11.65 8.43 -8.82
CA ALA A 1 10.63 7.36 -8.69
C ALA A 1 10.41 6.70 -10.04
N VAL A 2 9.88 7.43 -11.03
CA VAL A 2 9.65 6.92 -12.40
C VAL A 2 10.90 6.31 -13.03
N GLU A 3 12.05 7.00 -12.97
CA GLU A 3 13.31 6.46 -13.51
C GLU A 3 13.65 5.08 -12.92
N ASN A 4 13.59 4.92 -11.59
CA ASN A 4 13.84 3.64 -10.95
C ASN A 4 12.79 2.59 -11.31
N ALA A 5 11.51 2.96 -11.40
CA ALA A 5 10.44 2.07 -11.83
C ALA A 5 10.70 1.52 -13.24
N VAL A 6 11.10 2.38 -14.18
CA VAL A 6 11.46 1.99 -15.55
C VAL A 6 12.69 1.07 -15.55
N ARG A 7 13.68 1.34 -14.69
CA ARG A 7 14.84 0.46 -14.56
C ARG A 7 14.48 -0.90 -14.01
N PHE A 8 13.67 -0.99 -12.95
CA PHE A 8 13.17 -2.28 -12.44
C PHE A 8 12.42 -3.05 -13.53
N PHE A 9 11.53 -2.41 -14.28
CA PHE A 9 10.80 -3.04 -15.37
C PHE A 9 11.74 -3.57 -16.47
N LYS A 10 12.69 -2.75 -16.94
CA LYS A 10 13.56 -3.09 -18.08
C LYS A 10 14.75 -3.98 -17.73
N GLU A 11 15.31 -3.82 -16.54
CA GLU A 11 16.58 -4.44 -16.13
C GLU A 11 16.35 -5.63 -15.20
N ALA A 12 15.26 -5.64 -14.42
CA ALA A 12 14.99 -6.67 -13.42
C ALA A 12 13.78 -7.56 -13.75
N ASP A 13 13.16 -7.38 -14.91
CA ASP A 13 12.08 -8.23 -15.45
C ASP A 13 10.89 -8.38 -14.48
N VAL A 14 10.45 -7.25 -13.91
CA VAL A 14 9.27 -7.20 -13.03
C VAL A 14 8.08 -6.59 -13.76
N ASP A 15 6.88 -7.11 -13.51
CA ASP A 15 5.64 -6.58 -14.09
C ASP A 15 5.07 -5.38 -13.32
N ALA A 16 5.44 -5.23 -12.04
CA ALA A 16 4.88 -4.22 -11.16
C ALA A 16 5.89 -3.69 -10.14
N ILE A 17 5.66 -2.45 -9.69
CA ILE A 17 6.48 -1.77 -8.70
C ILE A 17 5.69 -1.64 -7.40
N LYS A 18 6.26 -2.12 -6.28
CA LYS A 18 5.70 -1.90 -4.95
C LYS A 18 6.31 -0.65 -4.30
N LEU A 19 5.47 0.25 -3.79
CA LEU A 19 5.92 1.47 -3.11
C LEU A 19 5.25 1.63 -1.73
N GLU A 20 6.05 1.94 -0.71
CA GLU A 20 5.58 2.14 0.66
C GLU A 20 5.11 3.57 0.93
N GLY A 21 3.90 3.70 1.49
CA GLY A 21 3.24 4.93 1.90
C GLY A 21 1.94 5.19 1.15
N GLY A 22 1.03 5.96 1.76
CA GLY A 22 -0.17 6.49 1.11
C GLY A 22 -0.01 7.95 0.69
N VAL A 23 -0.68 8.87 1.38
CA VAL A 23 -0.77 10.31 1.04
C VAL A 23 0.60 10.91 0.73
N ARG A 24 1.61 10.59 1.54
CA ARG A 24 2.97 11.15 1.40
C ARG A 24 3.65 10.83 0.05
N VAL A 25 3.25 9.74 -0.60
CA VAL A 25 3.81 9.26 -1.88
C VAL A 25 2.79 9.27 -3.03
N GLU A 26 1.59 9.82 -2.82
CA GLU A 26 0.50 9.87 -3.81
C GLU A 26 0.99 10.41 -5.17
N SER A 27 1.73 11.53 -5.16
CA SER A 27 2.30 12.12 -6.39
C SER A 27 3.31 11.23 -7.11
N ARG A 28 4.00 10.34 -6.38
CA ARG A 28 4.98 9.40 -6.94
C ARG A 28 4.30 8.18 -7.54
N ILE A 29 3.26 7.67 -6.88
CA ILE A 29 2.39 6.61 -7.43
C ILE A 29 1.76 7.11 -8.73
N LYS A 30 1.18 8.32 -8.70
CA LYS A 30 0.58 8.94 -9.88
C LYS A 30 1.55 9.08 -11.04
N ALA A 31 2.75 9.59 -10.78
CA ALA A 31 3.75 9.76 -11.83
C ALA A 31 4.19 8.42 -12.46
N MET A 32 4.23 7.33 -11.68
CA MET A 32 4.55 6.00 -12.20
C MET A 32 3.38 5.39 -12.99
N ALA A 33 2.16 5.50 -12.48
CA ALA A 33 0.95 5.04 -13.15
C ALA A 33 0.72 5.79 -14.48
N ASP A 34 0.87 7.12 -14.49
CA ASP A 34 0.77 7.95 -15.70
C ASP A 34 1.87 7.60 -16.73
N ALA A 35 3.01 7.06 -16.29
CA ALA A 35 4.08 6.56 -17.15
C ALA A 35 3.85 5.11 -17.63
N GLY A 36 2.71 4.50 -17.30
CA GLY A 36 2.33 3.15 -17.73
C GLY A 36 2.87 2.02 -16.86
N MET A 37 3.43 2.31 -15.68
CA MET A 37 3.90 1.28 -14.76
C MET A 37 2.75 0.80 -13.86
N LEU A 38 2.63 -0.52 -13.66
CA LEU A 38 1.74 -1.06 -12.65
C LEU A 38 2.33 -0.82 -11.26
N VAL A 39 1.54 -0.21 -10.37
CA VAL A 39 1.99 0.13 -9.01
C VAL A 39 1.14 -0.62 -7.98
N CYS A 40 1.81 -1.30 -7.05
CA CYS A 40 1.20 -1.81 -5.83
C CYS A 40 1.56 -0.87 -4.67
N GLY A 41 0.57 -0.20 -4.08
CA GLY A 41 0.79 0.59 -2.88
C GLY A 41 0.97 -0.31 -1.66
N HIS A 42 1.70 0.14 -0.65
CA HIS A 42 1.87 -0.58 0.61
C HIS A 42 1.67 0.39 1.79
N ILE A 43 0.62 0.15 2.59
CA ILE A 43 0.22 0.98 3.74
C ILE A 43 0.13 0.15 5.03
N GLY A 44 -0.18 0.82 6.14
CA GLY A 44 -0.12 0.21 7.47
C GLY A 44 1.32 0.28 7.98
N LEU A 45 1.83 -0.83 8.51
CA LEU A 45 3.24 -0.92 8.84
C LEU A 45 4.08 -0.92 7.55
N THR A 46 4.83 0.14 7.31
CA THR A 46 5.78 0.21 6.19
C THR A 46 7.21 -0.01 6.72
N PRO A 47 7.85 -1.18 6.52
CA PRO A 47 9.16 -1.49 7.10
C PRO A 47 10.25 -0.45 6.82
N GLN A 48 10.24 0.19 5.64
CA GLN A 48 11.21 1.24 5.28
C GLN A 48 11.11 2.48 6.17
N SER A 49 9.96 2.68 6.84
CA SER A 49 9.71 3.79 7.77
C SER A 49 9.48 3.31 9.21
N SER A 50 9.94 2.10 9.56
CA SER A 50 9.78 1.51 10.90
C SER A 50 10.38 2.37 12.02
N GLY A 51 11.50 3.08 11.78
CA GLY A 51 12.09 3.98 12.77
C GLY A 51 11.13 5.07 13.26
N PRO A 52 10.62 5.95 12.36
CA PRO A 52 9.58 6.93 12.70
C PRO A 52 8.29 6.34 13.29
N LEU A 53 7.93 5.10 12.92
CA LEU A 53 6.77 4.38 13.46
C LEU A 53 7.00 3.78 14.86
N GLY A 54 8.22 3.91 15.40
CA GLY A 54 8.57 3.35 16.71
C GLY A 54 8.78 1.83 16.69
N GLY A 55 9.24 1.30 15.57
CA GLY A 55 9.54 -0.11 15.32
C GLY A 55 8.50 -0.81 14.44
N PHE A 56 8.51 -2.14 14.48
CA PHE A 56 7.54 -3.00 13.80
C PHE A 56 6.25 -3.10 14.63
N LYS A 57 5.47 -2.01 14.65
CA LYS A 57 4.22 -1.91 15.42
C LYS A 57 3.02 -1.91 14.50
N ALA A 58 1.94 -2.54 14.96
CA ALA A 58 0.66 -2.49 14.26
C ALA A 58 0.13 -1.05 14.16
N GLN A 59 -0.55 -0.75 13.05
CA GLN A 59 -1.12 0.56 12.74
C GLN A 59 -2.65 0.51 12.76
N GLY A 60 -3.32 1.64 12.99
CA GLY A 60 -4.78 1.71 12.95
C GLY A 60 -5.48 1.07 14.17
N LEU A 61 -4.81 1.05 15.33
CA LEU A 61 -5.33 0.45 16.58
C LEU A 61 -6.41 1.28 17.28
N ASP A 62 -6.50 2.56 16.93
CA ASP A 62 -7.46 3.50 17.48
C ASP A 62 -8.16 4.27 16.35
N PRO A 63 -9.30 4.94 16.61
CA PRO A 63 -10.05 5.62 15.56
C PRO A 63 -9.25 6.67 14.78
N ASP A 64 -8.34 7.41 15.42
CA ASP A 64 -7.58 8.46 14.74
C ASP A 64 -6.50 7.84 13.85
N SER A 65 -5.77 6.84 14.34
CA SER A 65 -4.80 6.11 13.52
C SER A 65 -5.46 5.33 12.38
N ALA A 66 -6.64 4.76 12.59
CA ALA A 66 -7.41 4.08 11.54
C ALA A 66 -7.83 5.03 10.42
N ARG A 67 -8.22 6.28 10.75
CA ARG A 67 -8.55 7.30 9.75
C ARG A 67 -7.36 7.62 8.84
N TYR A 68 -6.14 7.68 9.38
CA TYR A 68 -4.95 7.89 8.55
C TYR A 68 -4.69 6.71 7.60
N VAL A 69 -4.86 5.47 8.06
CA VAL A 69 -4.74 4.28 7.20
C VAL A 69 -5.79 4.31 6.08
N ILE A 70 -7.03 4.71 6.39
CA ILE A 70 -8.09 4.84 5.38
C ILE A 70 -7.74 5.91 4.35
N GLU A 71 -7.27 7.09 4.79
CA GLU A 71 -6.88 8.15 3.87
C GLU A 71 -5.69 7.75 3.00
N ASP A 72 -4.71 7.04 3.58
CA ASP A 72 -3.58 6.48 2.83
C ASP A 72 -4.06 5.50 1.75
N ALA A 73 -5.00 4.61 2.08
CA ALA A 73 -5.58 3.65 1.15
C ALA A 73 -6.29 4.34 -0.03
N LEU A 74 -7.10 5.37 0.28
CA LEU A 74 -7.81 6.14 -0.73
C LEU A 74 -6.84 6.95 -1.59
N ALA A 75 -5.77 7.51 -1.02
CA ALA A 75 -4.74 8.22 -1.79
C ALA A 75 -4.02 7.30 -2.76
N VAL A 76 -3.68 6.08 -2.34
CA VAL A 76 -3.09 5.06 -3.22
C VAL A 76 -3.99 4.76 -4.41
N GLU A 77 -5.28 4.51 -4.17
CA GLU A 77 -6.26 4.24 -5.24
C GLU A 77 -6.44 5.45 -6.17
N ARG A 78 -6.66 6.65 -5.61
CA ARG A 78 -6.82 7.90 -6.39
C ARG A 78 -5.61 8.20 -7.27
N ALA A 79 -4.41 7.83 -6.83
CA ALA A 79 -3.18 7.98 -7.60
C ALA A 79 -3.06 7.00 -8.77
N GLY A 80 -3.97 6.03 -8.92
CA GLY A 80 -3.96 5.05 -10.00
C GLY A 80 -3.11 3.80 -9.71
N ALA A 81 -2.91 3.46 -8.43
CA ALA A 81 -2.35 2.16 -8.11
C ALA A 81 -3.24 1.02 -8.61
N TYR A 82 -2.62 -0.08 -9.03
CA TYR A 82 -3.32 -1.28 -9.50
C TYR A 82 -3.76 -2.19 -8.34
N ALA A 83 -3.01 -2.20 -7.24
CA ALA A 83 -3.29 -3.02 -6.06
C ALA A 83 -2.80 -2.34 -4.79
N LEU A 84 -3.29 -2.80 -3.63
CA LEU A 84 -2.88 -2.33 -2.32
C LEU A 84 -2.46 -3.52 -1.44
N LEU A 85 -1.29 -3.43 -0.83
CA LEU A 85 -0.88 -4.28 0.28
C LEU A 85 -1.12 -3.54 1.61
N VAL A 86 -1.73 -4.21 2.57
CA VAL A 86 -1.97 -3.70 3.93
C VAL A 86 -1.23 -4.58 4.92
N GLU A 87 -0.31 -4.00 5.69
CA GLU A 87 0.53 -4.73 6.65
C GLU A 87 0.24 -4.32 8.10
N ALA A 88 0.09 -5.33 8.97
CA ALA A 88 -0.07 -5.18 10.42
C ALA A 88 -1.12 -4.12 10.85
N VAL A 89 -2.36 -4.25 10.35
CA VAL A 89 -3.52 -3.47 10.82
C VAL A 89 -4.61 -4.38 11.36
N PRO A 90 -5.58 -3.89 12.16
CA PRO A 90 -6.70 -4.71 12.63
C PRO A 90 -7.49 -5.38 11.49
N PRO A 91 -7.91 -6.64 11.63
CA PRO A 91 -8.69 -7.36 10.62
C PRO A 91 -9.95 -6.64 10.17
N GLU A 92 -10.64 -5.95 11.07
CA GLU A 92 -11.86 -5.19 10.79
C GLU A 92 -11.56 -4.03 9.85
N LEU A 93 -10.40 -3.40 9.99
CA LEU A 93 -9.95 -2.32 9.13
C LEU A 93 -9.58 -2.85 7.74
N THR A 94 -8.88 -3.98 7.66
CA THR A 94 -8.61 -4.67 6.39
C THR A 94 -9.90 -5.03 5.65
N GLN A 95 -10.87 -5.60 6.36
CA GLN A 95 -12.18 -5.93 5.79
C GLN A 95 -12.92 -4.68 5.29
N PHE A 96 -12.85 -3.59 6.03
CA PHE A 96 -13.44 -2.32 5.61
C PHE A 96 -12.80 -1.82 4.31
N LEU A 97 -11.46 -1.81 4.24
CA LEU A 97 -10.73 -1.36 3.04
C LEU A 97 -11.04 -2.23 1.82
N ALA A 98 -11.04 -3.56 1.97
CA ALA A 98 -11.35 -4.49 0.89
C ALA A 98 -12.78 -4.29 0.32
N LYS A 99 -13.74 -3.87 1.14
CA LYS A 99 -15.10 -3.52 0.67
C LYS A 99 -15.19 -2.12 0.09
N LYS A 100 -14.30 -1.22 0.49
CA LYS A 100 -14.37 0.20 0.17
C LYS A 100 -13.67 0.55 -1.14
N LEU A 101 -12.55 -0.11 -1.42
CA LEU A 101 -11.73 0.13 -2.60
C LEU A 101 -12.24 -0.69 -3.79
N SER A 102 -11.93 -0.20 -4.98
CA SER A 102 -12.17 -0.86 -6.27
C SER A 102 -10.98 -1.67 -6.77
N ILE A 103 -9.79 -1.44 -6.21
CA ILE A 103 -8.56 -2.19 -6.50
C ILE A 103 -8.39 -3.38 -5.56
N PRO A 104 -7.71 -4.47 -5.99
CA PRO A 104 -7.42 -5.60 -5.12
C PRO A 104 -6.64 -5.21 -3.87
N VAL A 105 -7.07 -5.74 -2.72
CA VAL A 105 -6.45 -5.56 -1.41
C VAL A 105 -5.83 -6.87 -0.96
N TYR A 106 -4.52 -6.86 -0.78
CA TYR A 106 -3.73 -7.94 -0.20
C TYR A 106 -3.35 -7.60 1.24
N SER A 107 -3.15 -8.62 2.08
CA SER A 107 -2.71 -8.41 3.45
C SER A 107 -1.55 -9.30 3.89
N ILE A 108 -0.75 -8.79 4.83
CA ILE A 108 0.24 -9.54 5.61
C ILE A 108 0.11 -9.15 7.08
N GLY A 109 -0.11 -10.12 7.97
CA GLY A 109 -0.30 -9.84 9.40
C GLY A 109 -1.48 -8.92 9.72
N ALA A 110 -2.42 -8.74 8.79
CA ALA A 110 -3.53 -7.79 8.87
C ALA A 110 -4.92 -8.45 8.76
N GLY A 111 -4.99 -9.79 8.80
CA GLY A 111 -6.25 -10.54 8.79
C GLY A 111 -7.04 -10.42 7.48
N GLY A 112 -8.35 -10.65 7.55
CA GLY A 112 -9.25 -10.60 6.39
C GLY A 112 -10.72 -10.52 6.81
N PRO A 113 -11.68 -10.58 5.86
CA PRO A 113 -11.50 -10.93 4.45
C PRO A 113 -10.91 -9.81 3.57
N CYS A 114 -10.05 -10.19 2.62
CA CYS A 114 -9.46 -9.38 1.56
C CYS A 114 -9.19 -10.28 0.33
N ASP A 115 -8.68 -9.71 -0.77
CA ASP A 115 -8.55 -10.41 -2.07
C ASP A 115 -7.37 -11.39 -2.14
N GLY A 116 -6.42 -11.28 -1.21
CA GLY A 116 -5.30 -12.21 -1.13
C GLY A 116 -4.41 -12.02 0.09
N GLN A 117 -3.54 -13.00 0.32
CA GLN A 117 -2.62 -13.03 1.44
C GLN A 117 -1.17 -13.08 0.94
N LEU A 118 -0.29 -12.37 1.64
CA LEU A 118 1.15 -12.45 1.47
C LEU A 118 1.78 -12.99 2.76
N LEU A 119 2.74 -13.89 2.58
CA LEU A 119 3.61 -14.43 3.63
C LEU A 119 5.05 -14.41 3.11
N ILE A 120 6.03 -14.39 4.01
CA ILE A 120 7.47 -14.45 3.69
C ILE A 120 7.98 -15.87 3.88
#